data_AF-A0A1G9PKE7-F1
#
_entry.id   AF-A0A1G9PKE7-F1
#
_cell.length_a   1.000
_cell.length_b   1.000
_cell.length_c   1.000
_cell.angle_alpha   90.00
_cell.angle_beta   90.00
_cell.angle_gamma   90.00
#
_symmetry.space_group_name_H-M   'P 1'
#
loop_
_entity.id
_entity.type
_entity.pdbx_description
1 polymer ?
#
loop_
_entity_poly.entity_id
_entity_poly.type
_entity_poly.pdbx_seq_one_letter_code
_entity_poly.pdbx_strand_id
1 'polypeptide(L)'
;MIKNKMVKLVGSAMAAALVFGTCIPTITANANAPEQGQTNIENMDREQYEYARQEIQTALDLLDNADLTNVDNYNKMMAFTNAAKQRLEGMESNQWVDDLYSRIEKEIFPSANVALRLMNDMRALQGVDKNDKENKEAWINALNEAVTYARVNYLANDNTLRSAIKVLHTEAGLITEDKEDQKTEEVNMDREQYDYARQEIETALDLLDNADLTNVDNYNRMMAFTGAAKQRLEGMESNQWVDDLYSRIEKEIFPSANVALRLMNDMRALQRVDKNDKENKEAWIDALNEAITYARVNYLANDSTLRSAIDVLHTEAGLK
;
A
#
# COMPACT_ATOMS: atom_id res chain seq x y z
N MET A 1 -31.12 -3.18 54.36
CA MET A 1 -30.42 -1.89 54.56
C MET A 1 -29.51 -1.65 53.38
N ILE A 2 -29.65 -0.50 52.76
CA ILE A 2 -29.00 -0.01 51.53
C ILE A 2 -27.55 0.41 51.82
N LYS A 3 -26.61 0.19 50.89
CA LYS A 3 -25.89 1.28 50.17
C LYS A 3 -24.97 0.79 49.03
N ASN A 4 -25.36 1.21 47.82
CA ASN A 4 -24.59 1.45 46.61
C ASN A 4 -23.14 1.92 46.82
N LYS A 5 -22.28 1.59 45.84
CA LYS A 5 -21.53 2.62 45.08
C LYS A 5 -21.49 2.28 43.59
N MET A 6 -22.34 3.00 42.84
CA MET A 6 -22.11 3.36 41.45
C MET A 6 -20.76 4.08 41.33
N VAL A 7 -19.97 3.73 40.31
CA VAL A 7 -18.98 4.64 39.73
C VAL A 7 -19.42 4.89 38.28
N LYS A 8 -19.82 6.14 38.07
CA LYS A 8 -20.20 6.84 36.84
C LYS A 8 -19.63 6.26 35.54
N LEU A 9 -20.52 5.71 34.71
CA LEU A 9 -20.41 5.76 33.25
C LEU A 9 -21.17 7.02 32.79
N VAL A 10 -20.53 8.18 32.94
CA VAL A 10 -21.04 9.44 32.38
C VAL A 10 -19.87 10.07 31.63
N GLY A 11 -19.89 9.93 30.31
CA GLY A 11 -18.99 10.66 29.42
C GLY A 11 -18.49 9.88 28.22
N SER A 12 -19.37 9.54 27.26
CA SER A 12 -18.98 9.31 25.85
C SER A 12 -20.16 9.03 24.89
N ALA A 13 -21.36 8.72 25.38
CA ALA A 13 -22.53 8.44 24.53
C ALA A 13 -23.09 9.63 23.71
N MET A 14 -22.47 10.82 23.76
CA MET A 14 -22.97 12.03 23.09
C MET A 14 -22.24 12.41 21.80
N ALA A 15 -21.33 11.58 21.27
CA ALA A 15 -20.65 11.88 20.00
C ALA A 15 -21.35 11.28 18.76
N ALA A 16 -22.15 10.22 18.92
CA ALA A 16 -22.80 9.55 17.77
C ALA A 16 -24.15 10.17 17.36
N ALA A 17 -24.72 11.08 18.17
CA ALA A 17 -26.04 11.67 17.93
C ALA A 17 -26.04 12.90 16.99
N LEU A 18 -24.88 13.38 16.54
CA LEU A 18 -24.76 14.69 15.86
C LEU A 18 -24.69 14.64 14.32
N VAL A 19 -24.82 13.46 13.68
CA VAL A 19 -24.71 13.36 12.19
C VAL A 19 -25.99 12.88 11.49
N PHE A 20 -27.05 12.49 12.20
CA PHE A 20 -28.30 12.07 11.55
C PHE A 20 -29.42 13.11 11.67
N GLY A 21 -29.36 14.13 10.81
CA GLY A 21 -30.52 14.94 10.47
C GLY A 21 -31.43 14.19 9.51
N THR A 22 -32.66 13.91 9.94
CA THR A 22 -33.87 13.54 9.16
C THR A 22 -33.66 12.38 8.17
N CYS A 23 -34.09 11.14 8.41
CA CYS A 23 -35.48 10.69 8.59
C CYS A 23 -35.47 9.29 9.25
N ILE A 24 -36.11 9.11 10.41
CA ILE A 24 -36.36 7.77 10.97
C ILE A 24 -37.79 7.36 10.57
N PRO A 25 -38.02 6.22 9.91
CA PRO A 25 -39.38 5.72 9.74
C PRO A 25 -39.89 5.23 11.11
N THR A 26 -41.03 5.78 11.52
CA THR A 26 -41.75 5.40 12.75
C THR A 26 -42.26 3.97 12.63
N ILE A 27 -41.74 3.05 13.45
CA ILE A 27 -42.37 1.73 13.65
C ILE A 27 -43.29 1.84 14.86
N THR A 28 -44.59 1.75 14.64
CA THR A 28 -45.61 1.74 15.69
C THR A 28 -45.58 0.41 16.45
N ALA A 29 -45.23 0.45 17.73
CA ALA A 29 -45.37 -0.68 18.64
C ALA A 29 -46.86 -0.89 18.99
N ASN A 30 -47.41 -2.07 18.68
CA ASN A 30 -48.71 -2.47 19.19
C ASN A 30 -48.52 -3.04 20.60
N ALA A 31 -48.92 -2.26 21.60
CA ALA A 31 -48.88 -2.65 23.00
C ALA A 31 -50.00 -3.66 23.28
N ASN A 32 -49.64 -4.92 23.55
CA ASN A 32 -50.35 -5.84 24.46
C ASN A 32 -49.66 -7.22 24.49
N ALA A 33 -48.73 -7.43 25.42
CA ALA A 33 -48.42 -8.75 26.00
C ALA A 33 -47.72 -8.58 27.37
N PRO A 34 -48.08 -9.37 28.40
CA PRO A 34 -47.60 -9.16 29.77
C PRO A 34 -46.19 -9.72 30.00
N GLU A 35 -45.41 -9.01 30.83
CA GLU A 35 -44.06 -9.39 31.25
C GLU A 35 -44.03 -10.72 32.04
N GLN A 36 -43.12 -11.61 31.63
CA GLN A 36 -42.53 -12.63 32.50
C GLN A 36 -41.00 -12.46 32.48
N GLY A 37 -40.43 -12.25 33.66
CA GLY A 37 -39.10 -11.70 33.89
C GLY A 37 -37.94 -12.69 33.76
N GLN A 38 -37.72 -13.22 32.56
CA GLN A 38 -36.49 -13.94 32.19
C GLN A 38 -35.89 -13.49 30.85
N THR A 39 -36.43 -12.43 30.24
CA THR A 39 -36.19 -12.06 28.84
C THR A 39 -35.39 -10.76 28.64
N ASN A 40 -35.11 -9.96 29.68
CA ASN A 40 -34.49 -8.65 29.47
C ASN A 40 -32.98 -8.68 29.17
N ILE A 41 -32.23 -9.64 29.72
CA ILE A 41 -30.78 -9.76 29.45
C ILE A 41 -30.57 -10.34 28.04
N GLU A 42 -31.27 -11.42 27.68
CA GLU A 42 -31.21 -12.00 26.32
C GLU A 42 -31.68 -11.03 25.23
N ASN A 43 -32.72 -10.21 25.50
CA ASN A 43 -33.18 -9.21 24.55
C ASN A 43 -32.22 -8.02 24.44
N MET A 44 -31.60 -7.57 25.53
CA MET A 44 -30.58 -6.52 25.49
C MET A 44 -29.32 -6.97 24.76
N ASP A 45 -28.81 -8.17 25.04
CA ASP A 45 -27.64 -8.72 24.36
C ASP A 45 -27.91 -8.91 22.86
N ARG A 46 -29.12 -9.35 22.51
CA ARG A 46 -29.56 -9.44 21.11
C ARG A 46 -29.65 -8.07 20.43
N GLU A 47 -30.17 -7.06 21.10
CA GLU A 47 -30.26 -5.70 20.55
C GLU A 47 -28.87 -5.08 20.38
N GLN A 48 -28.00 -5.22 21.38
CA GLN A 48 -26.61 -4.77 21.30
C GLN A 48 -25.83 -5.49 20.19
N TYR A 49 -26.10 -6.79 19.99
CA TYR A 49 -25.49 -7.58 18.92
C TYR A 49 -25.91 -7.06 17.54
N GLU A 50 -27.19 -6.77 17.34
CA GLU A 50 -27.68 -6.21 16.08
C GLU A 50 -27.10 -4.81 15.80
N TYR A 51 -26.96 -3.96 16.83
CA TYR A 51 -26.26 -2.67 16.66
C TYR A 51 -24.80 -2.87 16.27
N ALA A 52 -24.06 -3.76 16.95
CA ALA A 52 -22.67 -4.05 16.63
C ALA A 52 -22.54 -4.57 15.19
N ARG A 53 -23.45 -5.44 14.76
CA ARG A 53 -23.51 -5.96 13.37
C ARG A 53 -23.71 -4.84 12.35
N GLN A 54 -24.64 -3.91 12.60
CA GLN A 54 -24.90 -2.78 11.71
C GLN A 54 -23.72 -1.79 11.65
N GLU A 55 -23.09 -1.53 12.80
CA GLU A 55 -21.91 -0.67 12.90
C GLU A 55 -20.71 -1.29 12.14
N ILE A 56 -20.47 -2.61 12.29
CA ILE A 56 -19.47 -3.34 11.50
C ILE A 56 -19.79 -3.27 10.01
N GLN A 57 -21.05 -3.49 9.62
CA GLN A 57 -21.43 -3.41 8.21
C GLN A 57 -21.17 -2.01 7.64
N THR A 58 -21.49 -0.96 8.40
CA THR A 58 -21.24 0.43 7.97
C THR A 58 -19.74 0.70 7.82
N ALA A 59 -18.91 0.18 8.73
CA ALA A 59 -17.46 0.30 8.63
C ALA A 59 -16.90 -0.42 7.39
N LEU A 60 -17.42 -1.61 7.08
CA LEU A 60 -17.04 -2.36 5.88
C LEU A 60 -17.51 -1.67 4.60
N ASP A 61 -18.73 -1.12 4.58
CA ASP A 61 -19.22 -0.35 3.43
C ASP A 61 -18.32 0.86 3.15
N LEU A 62 -17.80 1.52 4.20
CA LEU A 62 -16.80 2.60 4.05
C LEU A 62 -15.45 2.06 3.56
N LEU A 63 -15.00 0.92 4.08
CA LEU A 63 -13.76 0.27 3.66
C LEU A 63 -13.80 -0.15 2.19
N ASP A 64 -14.95 -0.61 1.70
CA ASP A 64 -15.11 -1.11 0.33
C ASP A 64 -15.31 0.03 -0.68
N ASN A 65 -15.90 1.16 -0.27
CA ASN A 65 -16.36 2.18 -1.21
C ASN A 65 -15.79 3.59 -0.99
N ALA A 66 -15.44 3.98 0.23
CA ALA A 66 -15.00 5.35 0.50
C ALA A 66 -13.49 5.52 0.26
N ASP A 67 -13.06 6.71 -0.13
CA ASP A 67 -11.64 7.06 -0.07
C ASP A 67 -11.23 7.23 1.40
N LEU A 68 -10.49 6.27 1.93
CA LEU A 68 -10.00 6.28 3.31
C LEU A 68 -8.73 7.13 3.49
N THR A 69 -8.14 7.68 2.43
CA THR A 69 -7.11 8.72 2.57
C THR A 69 -7.70 10.06 3.01
N ASN A 70 -9.01 10.24 2.82
CA ASN A 70 -9.77 11.31 3.43
C ASN A 70 -9.94 11.02 4.94
N VAL A 71 -9.39 11.92 5.76
CA VAL A 71 -9.37 11.78 7.22
C VAL A 71 -10.77 11.67 7.84
N ASP A 72 -11.78 12.31 7.26
CA ASP A 72 -13.14 12.26 7.78
C ASP A 72 -13.79 10.89 7.51
N ASN A 73 -13.56 10.31 6.34
CA ASN A 73 -14.01 8.95 6.01
C ASN A 73 -13.32 7.91 6.90
N TYR A 74 -12.00 8.03 7.07
CA TYR A 74 -11.22 7.17 7.97
C TYR A 74 -11.73 7.25 9.41
N ASN A 75 -11.89 8.46 9.94
CA ASN A 75 -12.37 8.68 11.30
C ASN A 75 -13.80 8.15 11.48
N LYS A 76 -14.67 8.32 10.48
CA LYS A 76 -16.04 7.81 10.50
C LYS A 76 -16.05 6.28 10.53
N MET A 77 -15.25 5.62 9.70
CA MET A 77 -15.11 4.16 9.70
C MET A 77 -14.62 3.67 11.07
N MET A 78 -13.52 4.23 11.59
CA MET A 78 -12.98 3.84 12.90
C MET A 78 -13.95 4.11 14.05
N ALA A 79 -14.78 5.15 13.98
CA ALA A 79 -15.80 5.42 14.98
C ALA A 79 -16.85 4.29 15.05
N PHE A 80 -17.34 3.81 13.90
CA PHE A 80 -18.26 2.68 13.85
C PHE A 80 -17.59 1.38 14.32
N THR A 81 -16.36 1.12 13.88
CA THR A 81 -15.59 -0.07 14.32
C THR A 81 -15.41 -0.08 15.84
N ASN A 82 -15.03 1.05 16.43
CA ASN A 82 -14.82 1.15 17.88
C ASN A 82 -16.13 1.05 18.66
N ALA A 83 -17.23 1.62 18.15
CA ALA A 83 -18.55 1.46 18.76
C ALA A 83 -18.98 -0.01 18.77
N ALA A 84 -18.85 -0.71 17.65
CA ALA A 84 -19.18 -2.13 17.56
C ALA A 84 -18.34 -2.96 18.51
N LYS A 85 -17.02 -2.72 18.54
CA LYS A 85 -16.09 -3.41 19.45
C LYS A 85 -16.50 -3.24 20.91
N GLN A 86 -16.81 -2.02 21.35
CA GLN A 86 -17.24 -1.75 22.72
C GLN A 86 -18.53 -2.49 23.09
N ARG A 87 -19.46 -2.65 22.14
CA ARG A 87 -20.68 -3.45 22.37
C ARG A 87 -20.35 -4.93 22.53
N LEU A 88 -19.53 -5.48 21.64
CA LEU A 88 -19.13 -6.90 21.68
C LEU A 88 -18.34 -7.24 22.95
N GLU A 89 -17.45 -6.35 23.41
CA GLU A 89 -16.71 -6.51 24.68
C GLU A 89 -17.63 -6.54 25.91
N GLY A 90 -18.83 -5.97 25.80
CA GLY A 90 -19.85 -6.00 26.86
C GLY A 90 -20.71 -7.27 26.87
N MET A 91 -20.56 -8.17 25.90
CA MET A 91 -21.36 -9.39 25.75
C MET A 91 -20.63 -10.63 26.24
N GLU A 92 -21.38 -11.68 26.58
CA GLU A 92 -20.82 -13.01 26.75
C GLU A 92 -20.32 -13.57 25.42
N SER A 93 -19.06 -14.03 25.41
CA SER A 93 -18.45 -14.66 24.24
C SER A 93 -19.24 -15.90 23.82
N ASN A 94 -19.54 -15.95 22.53
CA ASN A 94 -20.19 -17.05 21.84
C ASN A 94 -19.81 -16.95 20.36
N GLN A 95 -20.12 -17.98 19.59
CA GLN A 95 -19.73 -18.07 18.18
C GLN A 95 -20.09 -16.81 17.37
N TRP A 96 -21.27 -16.22 17.55
CA TRP A 96 -21.70 -15.06 16.77
C TRP A 96 -20.96 -13.78 17.17
N VAL A 97 -20.76 -13.58 18.47
CA VAL A 97 -19.97 -12.45 19.00
C VAL A 97 -18.52 -12.57 18.53
N ASP A 98 -17.95 -13.78 18.62
CA ASP A 98 -16.58 -14.06 18.20
C ASP A 98 -16.41 -13.88 16.68
N ASP A 99 -17.40 -14.28 15.88
CA ASP A 99 -17.41 -14.07 14.43
C ASP A 99 -17.37 -12.58 14.08
N LEU A 100 -18.23 -11.75 14.69
CA LEU A 100 -18.22 -10.30 14.48
C LEU A 100 -16.91 -9.65 14.94
N TYR A 101 -16.36 -10.10 16.07
CA TYR A 101 -15.08 -9.63 16.58
C TYR A 101 -13.93 -10.00 15.62
N SER A 102 -13.97 -11.21 15.05
CA SER A 102 -13.01 -11.65 14.04
C SER A 102 -13.07 -10.80 12.77
N ARG A 103 -14.25 -10.29 12.36
CA ARG A 103 -14.34 -9.37 11.21
C ARG A 103 -13.62 -8.05 11.50
N ILE A 104 -13.78 -7.50 12.70
CA ILE A 104 -13.06 -6.29 13.12
C ILE A 104 -11.54 -6.52 13.03
N GLU A 105 -11.05 -7.61 13.61
CA GLU A 105 -9.61 -7.87 13.70
C GLU A 105 -8.95 -8.27 12.38
N LYS A 106 -9.65 -9.01 11.53
CA LYS A 106 -9.06 -9.61 10.32
C LYS A 106 -9.42 -8.88 9.03
N GLU A 107 -10.54 -8.17 8.98
CA GLU A 107 -10.98 -7.44 7.78
C GLU A 107 -10.73 -5.93 7.95
N ILE A 108 -11.23 -5.35 9.05
CA ILE A 108 -11.24 -3.90 9.22
C ILE A 108 -9.87 -3.37 9.65
N PHE A 109 -9.29 -3.87 10.75
CA PHE A 109 -8.04 -3.30 11.29
C PHE A 109 -6.84 -3.40 10.33
N PRO A 110 -6.60 -4.50 9.60
CA PRO A 110 -5.49 -4.55 8.64
C PRO A 110 -5.63 -3.47 7.56
N SER A 111 -6.82 -3.32 6.99
CA SER A 111 -7.13 -2.32 5.96
C SER A 111 -7.05 -0.89 6.51
N ALA A 112 -7.55 -0.67 7.73
CA ALA A 112 -7.45 0.62 8.41
C ALA A 112 -5.99 1.02 8.66
N ASN A 113 -5.13 0.09 9.06
CA ASN A 113 -3.71 0.36 9.27
C ASN A 113 -3.00 0.71 7.95
N VAL A 114 -3.36 0.04 6.86
CA VAL A 114 -2.84 0.37 5.52
C VAL A 114 -3.32 1.75 5.06
N ALA A 115 -4.60 2.07 5.21
CA ALA A 115 -5.13 3.39 4.90
C ALA A 115 -4.42 4.50 5.69
N LEU A 116 -4.18 4.28 6.99
CA LEU A 116 -3.44 5.23 7.83
C LEU A 116 -1.98 5.39 7.38
N ARG A 117 -1.31 4.31 6.99
CA ARG A 117 0.04 4.37 6.40
C ARG A 117 0.04 5.21 5.13
N LEU A 118 -0.88 4.93 4.20
CA LEU A 118 -1.02 5.71 2.96
C LEU A 118 -1.22 7.20 3.25
N MET A 119 -2.12 7.56 4.18
CA MET A 119 -2.34 8.95 4.59
C MET A 119 -1.08 9.62 5.12
N ASN A 120 -0.32 8.92 5.97
CA ASN A 120 0.88 9.47 6.58
C ASN A 120 1.99 9.66 5.53
N ASP A 121 2.20 8.68 4.67
CA ASP A 121 3.21 8.72 3.61
C ASP A 121 2.87 9.82 2.58
N MET A 122 1.58 9.97 2.22
CA MET A 122 1.10 11.09 1.38
C MET A 122 1.39 12.46 2.01
N ARG A 123 1.02 12.64 3.29
CA ARG A 123 1.24 13.91 4.00
C ARG A 123 2.72 14.23 4.15
N ALA A 124 3.54 13.21 4.43
CA ALA A 124 4.97 13.36 4.53
C ALA A 124 5.55 13.81 3.18
N LEU A 125 5.21 13.12 2.08
CA LEU A 125 5.66 13.48 0.74
C LEU A 125 5.28 14.91 0.33
N GLN A 126 4.02 15.30 0.55
CA GLN A 126 3.53 16.65 0.27
C GLN A 126 4.17 17.74 1.16
N GLY A 127 4.65 17.34 2.35
CA GLY A 127 5.28 18.24 3.32
C GLY A 127 6.78 18.44 3.10
N VAL A 128 7.42 17.65 2.22
CA VAL A 128 8.86 17.78 1.92
C VAL A 128 9.13 19.08 1.15
N ASP A 129 10.22 19.76 1.49
CA ASP A 129 10.69 20.93 0.73
C ASP A 129 10.97 20.51 -0.73
N LYS A 130 10.44 21.28 -1.70
CA LYS A 130 10.62 21.01 -3.14
C LYS A 130 12.10 20.92 -3.56
N ASN A 131 13.01 21.51 -2.81
CA ASN A 131 14.45 21.47 -3.07
C ASN A 131 15.16 20.29 -2.41
N ASP A 132 14.51 19.59 -1.47
CA ASP A 132 15.05 18.44 -0.76
C ASP A 132 14.77 17.15 -1.54
N LYS A 133 15.53 16.97 -2.63
CA LYS A 133 15.35 15.87 -3.57
C LYS A 133 15.48 14.50 -2.90
N GLU A 134 16.44 14.34 -2.00
CA GLU A 134 16.71 13.05 -1.35
C GLU A 134 15.54 12.61 -0.47
N ASN A 135 15.03 13.50 0.39
CA ASN A 135 13.85 13.18 1.18
C ASN A 135 12.60 12.99 0.31
N LYS A 136 12.48 13.74 -0.79
CA LYS A 136 11.37 13.58 -1.72
C LYS A 136 11.37 12.20 -2.34
N GLU A 137 12.52 11.74 -2.80
CA GLU A 137 12.70 10.40 -3.37
C GLU A 137 12.42 9.30 -2.34
N ALA A 138 12.87 9.47 -1.09
CA ALA A 138 12.59 8.52 -0.02
C ALA A 138 11.08 8.36 0.22
N TRP A 139 10.33 9.46 0.26
CA TRP A 139 8.88 9.42 0.46
C TRP A 139 8.10 8.96 -0.78
N ILE A 140 8.58 9.22 -1.99
CA ILE A 140 8.05 8.62 -3.22
C ILE A 140 8.18 7.09 -3.14
N ASN A 141 9.34 6.58 -2.75
CA ASN A 141 9.58 5.15 -2.62
C ASN A 141 8.69 4.52 -1.53
N ALA A 142 8.58 5.17 -0.37
CA ALA A 142 7.75 4.70 0.74
C ALA A 142 6.26 4.65 0.37
N LEU A 143 5.74 5.70 -0.27
CA LEU A 143 4.34 5.74 -0.70
C LEU A 143 4.07 4.71 -1.80
N ASN A 144 4.99 4.53 -2.75
CA ASN A 144 4.87 3.50 -3.78
C ASN A 144 4.81 2.09 -3.17
N GLU A 145 5.71 1.78 -2.22
CA GLU A 145 5.70 0.51 -1.49
C GLU A 145 4.38 0.29 -0.73
N ALA A 146 3.86 1.34 -0.06
CA ALA A 146 2.59 1.26 0.65
C ALA A 146 1.41 1.00 -0.29
N VAL A 147 1.36 1.66 -1.45
CA VAL A 147 0.33 1.47 -2.48
C VAL A 147 0.39 0.04 -3.05
N THR A 148 1.59 -0.44 -3.38
CA THR A 148 1.81 -1.81 -3.85
C THR A 148 1.38 -2.82 -2.80
N TYR A 149 1.79 -2.66 -1.54
CA TYR A 149 1.39 -3.56 -0.46
C TYR A 149 -0.13 -3.61 -0.28
N ALA A 150 -0.77 -2.44 -0.29
CA ALA A 150 -2.22 -2.31 -0.17
C ALA A 150 -2.97 -3.06 -1.29
N ARG A 151 -2.51 -2.91 -2.54
CA ARG A 151 -3.12 -3.55 -3.71
C ARG A 151 -2.91 -5.08 -3.70
N VAL A 152 -1.69 -5.55 -3.47
CA VAL A 152 -1.37 -7.00 -3.48
C VAL A 152 -2.15 -7.78 -2.42
N ASN A 153 -2.35 -7.16 -1.25
CA ASN A 153 -3.02 -7.82 -0.13
C ASN A 153 -4.53 -7.53 -0.09
N TYR A 154 -5.07 -6.81 -1.07
CA TYR A 154 -6.49 -6.40 -1.12
C TYR A 154 -6.95 -5.67 0.15
N LEU A 155 -6.08 -4.79 0.68
CA LEU A 155 -6.29 -4.06 1.94
C LEU A 155 -6.75 -2.61 1.73
N ALA A 156 -6.94 -2.19 0.49
CA ALA A 156 -7.49 -0.88 0.15
C ALA A 156 -8.33 -0.97 -1.13
N ASN A 157 -9.45 -0.26 -1.14
CA ASN A 157 -10.30 -0.13 -2.33
C ASN A 157 -9.66 0.80 -3.38
N ASP A 158 -10.23 0.79 -4.59
CA ASP A 158 -9.71 1.58 -5.70
C ASP A 158 -9.75 3.09 -5.45
N ASN A 159 -10.76 3.61 -4.73
CA ASN A 159 -10.84 5.04 -4.42
C ASN A 159 -9.68 5.50 -3.52
N THR A 160 -9.36 4.71 -2.49
CA THR A 160 -8.25 4.95 -1.56
C THR A 160 -6.91 4.84 -2.29
N LEU A 161 -6.74 3.79 -3.10
CA LEU A 161 -5.53 3.62 -3.91
C LEU A 161 -5.38 4.78 -4.89
N ARG A 162 -6.44 5.16 -5.61
CA ARG A 162 -6.42 6.24 -6.60
C ARG A 162 -5.96 7.57 -6.01
N SER A 163 -6.46 7.94 -4.84
CA SER A 163 -6.02 9.16 -4.15
C SER A 163 -4.53 9.13 -3.79
N ALA A 164 -4.05 8.00 -3.26
CA ALA A 164 -2.63 7.82 -2.94
C ALA A 164 -1.74 7.87 -4.20
N ILE A 165 -2.15 7.22 -5.28
CA ILE A 165 -1.42 7.18 -6.55
C ILE A 165 -1.38 8.57 -7.19
N LYS A 166 -2.49 9.31 -7.14
CA LYS A 166 -2.53 10.67 -7.67
C LYS A 166 -1.50 11.56 -6.97
N VAL A 167 -1.38 11.48 -5.64
CA VAL A 167 -0.35 12.21 -4.88
C VAL A 167 1.04 11.74 -5.27
N LEU A 168 1.27 10.41 -5.32
CA LEU A 168 2.56 9.83 -5.72
C LEU A 168 3.03 10.38 -7.07
N HIS A 169 2.18 10.34 -8.09
CA HIS A 169 2.53 10.73 -9.45
C HIS A 169 2.65 12.25 -9.62
N THR A 170 1.81 13.02 -8.93
CA THR A 170 1.93 14.49 -8.91
C THR A 170 3.28 14.89 -8.30
N GLU A 171 3.63 14.31 -7.15
CA GLU A 171 4.85 14.67 -6.43
C GLU A 171 6.13 14.10 -7.09
N ALA A 172 6.03 12.96 -7.77
CA ALA A 172 7.11 12.45 -8.62
C ALA A 172 7.32 13.27 -9.91
N GLY A 173 6.46 14.26 -10.18
CA GLY A 173 6.53 15.08 -11.39
C GLY A 173 6.09 14.34 -12.67
N LEU A 174 5.37 13.22 -12.51
CA LEU A 174 4.87 12.38 -13.59
C LEU A 174 3.51 12.88 -14.11
N ILE A 175 2.75 13.61 -13.28
CA ILE A 175 1.63 14.44 -13.71
C ILE A 175 2.05 15.91 -13.59
N THR A 176 2.11 16.62 -14.72
CA THR A 176 2.12 18.09 -14.71
C THR A 176 0.68 18.57 -14.51
N GLU A 177 0.46 19.50 -13.57
CA GLU A 177 -0.86 20.08 -13.23
C GLU A 177 -1.62 20.67 -14.44
N ASP A 178 -0.94 20.84 -15.59
CA ASP A 178 -1.47 21.39 -16.86
C ASP A 178 -2.51 20.52 -17.60
N LYS A 179 -3.14 19.54 -16.95
CA LYS A 179 -4.34 18.85 -17.46
C LYS A 179 -5.58 19.07 -16.60
N GLU A 180 -5.64 20.17 -15.85
CA GLU A 180 -6.82 20.49 -15.02
C GLU A 180 -8.09 20.91 -15.80
N ASP A 181 -8.03 21.18 -17.10
CA ASP A 181 -9.20 21.63 -17.84
C ASP A 181 -9.60 20.70 -18.99
N GLN A 182 -10.00 19.47 -18.65
CA GLN A 182 -11.13 18.84 -19.36
C GLN A 182 -12.07 18.18 -18.35
N LYS A 183 -13.09 18.95 -17.93
CA LYS A 183 -14.40 18.39 -17.57
C LYS A 183 -14.93 17.60 -18.76
N THR A 184 -14.53 16.36 -18.88
CA THR A 184 -15.18 15.37 -19.71
C THR A 184 -15.35 14.14 -18.84
N GLU A 185 -16.63 13.80 -18.63
CA GLU A 185 -17.19 12.44 -18.57
C GLU A 185 -16.37 11.39 -17.82
N GLU A 186 -16.96 10.76 -16.78
CA GLU A 186 -16.50 9.53 -16.11
C GLU A 186 -15.13 9.06 -16.60
N VAL A 187 -14.05 9.56 -15.98
CA VAL A 187 -12.70 9.10 -16.33
C VAL A 187 -12.69 7.59 -16.15
N ASN A 188 -12.63 6.86 -17.26
CA ASN A 188 -12.57 5.40 -17.25
C ASN A 188 -11.37 4.99 -16.37
N MET A 189 -11.64 4.33 -15.24
CA MET A 189 -10.61 3.94 -14.28
C MET A 189 -9.49 3.13 -14.95
N ASP A 190 -9.83 2.30 -15.94
CA ASP A 190 -8.83 1.52 -16.69
C ASP A 190 -7.86 2.41 -17.46
N ARG A 191 -8.35 3.52 -18.02
CA ARG A 191 -7.50 4.47 -18.75
C ARG A 191 -6.56 5.22 -17.81
N GLU A 192 -7.04 5.63 -16.65
CA GLU A 192 -6.22 6.32 -15.66
C GLU A 192 -5.16 5.38 -15.06
N GLN A 193 -5.54 4.14 -14.71
CA GLN A 193 -4.59 3.13 -14.24
C GLN A 193 -3.57 2.78 -15.33
N TYR A 194 -3.96 2.77 -16.61
CA TYR A 194 -3.05 2.53 -17.72
C TYR A 194 -2.02 3.65 -17.84
N ASP A 195 -2.47 4.90 -17.76
CA ASP A 195 -1.59 6.07 -17.81
C ASP A 195 -0.60 6.07 -16.62
N TYR A 196 -1.04 5.66 -15.43
CA TYR A 196 -0.15 5.45 -14.28
C TYR A 196 0.88 4.33 -14.54
N ALA A 197 0.44 3.15 -14.98
CA ALA A 197 1.34 2.04 -15.26
C ALA A 197 2.40 2.40 -16.30
N ARG A 198 2.01 3.17 -17.33
CA ARG A 198 2.92 3.68 -18.33
C ARG A 198 3.99 4.59 -17.73
N GLN A 199 3.61 5.54 -16.88
CA GLN A 199 4.54 6.48 -16.23
C GLN A 199 5.51 5.76 -15.28
N GLU A 200 5.02 4.74 -14.56
CA GLU A 200 5.84 3.90 -13.69
C GLU A 200 6.87 3.08 -14.50
N ILE A 201 6.47 2.52 -15.66
CA ILE A 201 7.40 1.85 -16.60
C ILE A 201 8.44 2.83 -17.15
N GLU A 202 8.01 4.02 -17.56
CA GLU A 202 8.93 5.07 -18.05
C GLU A 202 9.95 5.47 -16.98
N THR A 203 9.52 5.57 -15.71
CA THR A 203 10.41 5.84 -14.58
C THR A 203 11.39 4.69 -14.34
N ALA A 204 10.93 3.45 -14.39
CA ALA A 204 11.80 2.29 -14.25
C ALA A 204 12.85 2.21 -15.37
N LEU A 205 12.46 2.52 -16.60
CA LEU A 205 13.38 2.56 -17.74
C LEU A 205 14.38 3.72 -17.64
N ASP A 206 13.96 4.89 -17.16
CA ASP A 206 14.88 5.99 -16.89
C ASP A 206 15.97 5.61 -15.87
N LEU A 207 15.58 4.93 -14.78
CA LEU A 207 16.54 4.39 -13.81
C LEU A 207 17.45 3.33 -14.44
N LEU A 208 16.90 2.45 -15.27
CA LEU A 208 17.66 1.42 -15.99
C LEU A 208 18.69 2.04 -16.93
N ASP A 209 18.35 3.14 -17.61
CA ASP A 209 19.20 3.79 -18.59
C ASP A 209 20.23 4.73 -17.95
N ASN A 210 19.89 5.36 -16.82
CA ASN A 210 20.66 6.49 -16.28
C ASN A 210 21.26 6.27 -14.87
N ALA A 211 20.69 5.40 -14.03
CA ALA A 211 21.15 5.20 -12.66
C ALA A 211 22.15 4.04 -12.52
N ASP A 212 23.03 4.10 -11.53
CA ASP A 212 23.83 2.94 -11.15
C ASP A 212 22.96 1.91 -10.43
N LEU A 213 22.62 0.82 -11.11
CA LEU A 213 21.80 -0.26 -10.54
C LEU A 213 22.60 -1.24 -9.66
N THR A 214 23.93 -1.07 -9.53
CA THR A 214 24.70 -1.76 -8.48
C THR A 214 24.51 -1.13 -7.10
N ASN A 215 23.99 0.10 -7.07
CA ASN A 215 23.42 0.70 -5.87
C ASN A 215 22.04 0.07 -5.59
N VAL A 216 21.92 -0.55 -4.43
CA VAL A 216 20.72 -1.30 -4.03
C VAL A 216 19.47 -0.41 -3.95
N ASP A 217 19.62 0.87 -3.62
CA ASP A 217 18.48 1.79 -3.50
C ASP A 217 17.91 2.13 -4.87
N ASN A 218 18.78 2.38 -5.86
CA ASN A 218 18.36 2.59 -7.25
C ASN A 218 17.71 1.33 -7.84
N TYR A 219 18.30 0.16 -7.58
CA TYR A 219 17.74 -1.13 -8.01
C TYR A 219 16.35 -1.36 -7.40
N ASN A 220 16.23 -1.21 -6.08
CA ASN A 220 14.97 -1.39 -5.37
C ASN A 220 13.91 -0.40 -5.86
N ARG A 221 14.29 0.85 -6.11
CA ARG A 221 13.39 1.89 -6.66
C ARG A 221 12.86 1.52 -8.05
N MET A 222 13.75 1.10 -8.96
CA MET A 222 13.37 0.64 -10.29
C MET A 222 12.39 -0.55 -10.20
N MET A 223 12.70 -1.53 -9.36
CA MET A 223 11.86 -2.70 -9.17
C MET A 223 10.52 -2.38 -8.51
N ALA A 224 10.47 -1.39 -7.61
CA ALA A 224 9.22 -0.93 -7.00
C ALA A 224 8.27 -0.32 -8.04
N PHE A 225 8.77 0.57 -8.92
CA PHE A 225 7.96 1.12 -10.01
C PHE A 225 7.54 0.05 -11.01
N THR A 226 8.43 -0.89 -11.34
CA THR A 226 8.12 -2.01 -12.23
C THR A 226 7.02 -2.91 -11.65
N GLY A 227 7.10 -3.21 -10.36
CA GLY A 227 6.10 -4.00 -9.63
C GLY A 227 4.75 -3.30 -9.55
N ALA A 228 4.74 -1.99 -9.25
CA ALA A 228 3.53 -1.18 -9.23
C ALA A 228 2.85 -1.16 -10.61
N ALA A 229 3.63 -0.92 -11.68
CA ALA A 229 3.10 -0.92 -13.04
C ALA A 229 2.50 -2.27 -13.41
N LYS A 230 3.24 -3.36 -13.14
CA LYS A 230 2.76 -4.72 -13.41
C LYS A 230 1.42 -4.98 -12.72
N GLN A 231 1.29 -4.63 -11.44
CA GLN A 231 0.04 -4.84 -10.68
C GLN A 231 -1.14 -4.03 -11.21
N ARG A 232 -0.91 -2.85 -11.78
CA ARG A 232 -1.96 -2.08 -12.46
C ARG A 232 -2.44 -2.80 -13.70
N LEU A 233 -1.49 -3.27 -14.51
CA LEU A 233 -1.78 -3.98 -15.75
C LEU A 233 -2.44 -5.34 -15.50
N GLU A 234 -2.13 -6.04 -14.40
CA GLU A 234 -2.78 -7.31 -13.99
C GLU A 234 -4.28 -7.15 -13.74
N GLY A 235 -4.73 -5.96 -13.32
CA GLY A 235 -6.14 -5.65 -13.10
C GLY A 235 -6.91 -5.26 -14.36
N MET A 236 -6.26 -5.14 -15.52
CA MET A 236 -6.87 -4.65 -16.76
C MET A 236 -7.21 -5.77 -17.73
N GLU A 237 -8.23 -5.54 -18.56
CA GLU A 237 -8.51 -6.40 -19.70
C GLU A 237 -7.35 -6.31 -20.72
N SER A 238 -6.82 -7.48 -21.11
CA SER A 238 -5.73 -7.57 -22.10
C SER A 238 -6.17 -6.97 -23.43
N ASN A 239 -5.32 -6.10 -23.95
CA ASN A 239 -5.43 -5.47 -25.25
C ASN A 239 -4.03 -5.07 -25.73
N GLN A 240 -3.90 -4.66 -26.99
CA GLN A 240 -2.60 -4.33 -27.58
C GLN A 240 -1.77 -3.34 -26.76
N TRP A 241 -2.38 -2.33 -26.12
CA TRP A 241 -1.67 -1.33 -25.34
C TRP A 241 -1.19 -1.88 -24.00
N VAL A 242 -2.03 -2.65 -23.31
CA VAL A 242 -1.68 -3.34 -22.06
C VAL A 242 -0.59 -4.37 -22.31
N ASP A 243 -0.72 -5.15 -23.37
CA ASP A 243 0.25 -6.18 -23.77
C ASP A 243 1.61 -5.57 -24.16
N ASP A 244 1.61 -4.38 -24.78
CA ASP A 244 2.83 -3.66 -25.11
C ASP A 244 3.59 -3.23 -23.84
N LEU A 245 2.89 -2.64 -22.86
CA LEU A 245 3.50 -2.28 -21.58
C LEU A 245 4.02 -3.50 -20.80
N TYR A 246 3.28 -4.61 -20.81
CA TYR A 246 3.77 -5.89 -20.27
C TYR A 246 5.03 -6.36 -20.98
N SER A 247 5.05 -6.28 -22.31
CA SER A 247 6.22 -6.68 -23.10
C SER A 247 7.45 -5.85 -22.74
N ARG A 248 7.29 -4.55 -22.43
CA ARG A 248 8.41 -3.70 -21.96
C ARG A 248 8.94 -4.18 -20.62
N ILE A 249 8.07 -4.49 -19.65
CA ILE A 249 8.47 -5.05 -18.36
C ILE A 249 9.27 -6.36 -18.56
N GLU A 250 8.72 -7.30 -19.32
CA GLU A 250 9.27 -8.65 -19.46
C GLU A 250 10.53 -8.70 -20.34
N LYS A 251 10.63 -7.85 -21.37
CA LYS A 251 11.72 -7.92 -22.37
C LYS A 251 12.78 -6.84 -22.24
N GLU A 252 12.46 -5.70 -21.63
CA GLU A 252 13.42 -4.60 -21.46
C GLU A 252 13.90 -4.52 -20.01
N ILE A 253 12.96 -4.46 -19.06
CA ILE A 253 13.30 -4.23 -17.65
C ILE A 253 13.88 -5.49 -16.98
N PHE A 254 13.15 -6.61 -16.99
CA PHE A 254 13.58 -7.80 -16.24
C PHE A 254 14.93 -8.40 -16.67
N PRO A 255 15.26 -8.50 -17.97
CA PRO A 255 16.57 -9.00 -18.38
C PRO A 255 17.72 -8.16 -17.81
N SER A 256 17.59 -6.83 -17.89
CA SER A 256 18.58 -5.88 -17.38
C SER A 256 18.64 -5.88 -15.85
N ALA A 257 17.49 -5.95 -15.18
CA ALA A 257 17.39 -6.06 -13.72
C ALA A 257 18.08 -7.33 -13.20
N ASN A 258 17.91 -8.47 -13.88
CA ASN A 258 18.56 -9.72 -13.50
C ASN A 258 20.08 -9.63 -13.64
N VAL A 259 20.58 -8.96 -14.69
CA VAL A 259 22.01 -8.71 -14.87
C VAL A 259 22.55 -7.78 -13.78
N ALA A 260 21.86 -6.68 -13.47
CA ALA A 260 22.24 -5.77 -12.39
C ALA A 260 22.30 -6.49 -11.03
N LEU A 261 21.31 -7.34 -10.73
CA LEU A 261 21.30 -8.15 -9.52
C LEU A 261 22.47 -9.14 -9.46
N ARG A 262 22.80 -9.80 -10.58
CA ARG A 262 23.98 -10.67 -10.67
C ARG A 262 25.26 -9.87 -10.39
N LEU A 263 25.45 -8.73 -11.04
CA LEU A 263 26.61 -7.85 -10.81
C LEU A 263 26.73 -7.46 -9.33
N MET A 264 25.64 -7.01 -8.69
CA MET A 264 25.63 -6.69 -7.26
C MET A 264 26.07 -7.86 -6.38
N ASN A 265 25.55 -9.05 -6.65
CA ASN A 265 25.85 -10.25 -5.86
C ASN A 265 27.31 -10.66 -6.02
N ASP A 266 27.81 -10.68 -7.26
CA ASP A 266 29.20 -11.04 -7.57
C ASP A 266 30.18 -10.02 -6.97
N MET A 267 29.87 -8.71 -7.06
CA MET A 267 30.64 -7.65 -6.39
C MET A 267 30.69 -7.86 -4.87
N ARG A 268 29.54 -8.09 -4.22
CA ARG A 268 29.45 -8.30 -2.78
C ARG A 268 30.18 -9.56 -2.33
N ALA A 269 30.08 -10.64 -3.12
CA ALA A 269 30.79 -11.88 -2.84
C ALA A 269 32.29 -11.65 -2.91
N LEU A 270 32.79 -11.05 -3.99
CA LEU A 270 34.21 -10.74 -4.18
C LEU A 270 34.77 -9.87 -3.04
N GLN A 271 34.05 -8.83 -2.63
CA GLN A 271 34.45 -7.93 -1.54
C GLN A 271 34.49 -8.61 -0.15
N ARG A 272 33.74 -9.70 0.03
CA ARG A 272 33.63 -10.42 1.31
C ARG A 272 34.59 -11.62 1.43
N VAL A 273 35.18 -12.06 0.31
CA VAL A 273 36.14 -13.16 0.31
C VAL A 273 37.35 -12.80 1.17
N ASP A 274 37.84 -13.77 1.95
CA ASP A 274 39.07 -13.59 2.72
C ASP A 274 40.22 -13.30 1.76
N LYS A 275 40.99 -12.24 2.03
CA LYS A 275 42.14 -11.84 1.21
C LYS A 275 43.21 -12.93 1.07
N ASN A 276 43.25 -13.88 2.00
CA ASN A 276 44.17 -15.02 1.97
C ASN A 276 43.63 -16.21 1.17
N ASP A 277 42.34 -16.23 0.87
CA ASP A 277 41.67 -17.27 0.08
C ASP A 277 41.74 -16.94 -1.41
N LYS A 278 42.93 -17.15 -1.98
CA LYS A 278 43.24 -16.75 -3.35
C LYS A 278 42.39 -17.46 -4.40
N GLU A 279 42.08 -18.73 -4.19
CA GLU A 279 41.31 -19.55 -5.13
C GLU A 279 39.87 -19.04 -5.25
N ASN A 280 39.19 -18.83 -4.11
CA ASN A 280 37.85 -18.25 -4.14
C ASN A 280 37.88 -16.81 -4.65
N LYS A 281 38.93 -16.04 -4.35
CA LYS A 281 39.06 -14.68 -4.87
C LYS A 281 39.16 -14.65 -6.39
N GLU A 282 39.98 -15.52 -6.99
CA GLU A 282 40.13 -15.64 -8.44
C GLU A 282 38.82 -16.10 -9.10
N ALA A 283 38.12 -17.06 -8.51
CA ALA A 283 36.81 -17.50 -8.99
C ALA A 283 35.76 -16.37 -9.03
N TRP A 284 35.74 -15.50 -8.01
CA TRP A 284 34.82 -14.35 -7.98
C TRP A 284 35.24 -13.21 -8.90
N ILE A 285 36.54 -13.01 -9.14
CA ILE A 285 37.05 -12.11 -10.18
C ILE A 285 36.57 -12.58 -11.55
N ASP A 286 36.73 -13.88 -11.85
CA ASP A 286 36.29 -14.46 -13.12
C ASP A 286 34.76 -14.36 -13.29
N ALA A 287 33.99 -14.68 -12.25
CA ALA A 287 32.53 -14.58 -12.27
C ALA A 287 32.04 -13.15 -12.51
N LEU A 288 32.62 -12.16 -11.80
CA LEU A 288 32.27 -10.75 -11.98
C LEU A 288 32.67 -10.26 -13.38
N ASN A 289 33.84 -10.66 -13.88
CA ASN A 289 34.29 -10.32 -15.23
C ASN A 289 33.39 -10.94 -16.32
N GLU A 290 32.94 -12.18 -16.13
CA GLU A 290 31.96 -12.85 -17.00
C GLU A 290 30.63 -12.09 -16.99
N ALA A 291 30.12 -11.71 -15.81
CA ALA A 291 28.89 -10.95 -15.68
C ALA A 291 28.97 -9.57 -16.36
N ILE A 292 30.07 -8.84 -16.17
CA ILE A 292 30.33 -7.54 -16.85
C ILE A 292 30.37 -7.73 -18.37
N THR A 293 31.05 -8.77 -18.84
CA THR A 293 31.16 -9.08 -20.27
C THR A 293 29.79 -9.40 -20.85
N TYR A 294 29.01 -10.26 -20.19
CA TYR A 294 27.65 -10.61 -20.59
C TYR A 294 26.75 -9.37 -20.64
N ALA A 295 26.79 -8.53 -19.60
CA ALA A 295 26.03 -7.29 -19.52
C ALA A 295 26.34 -6.35 -20.70
N ARG A 296 27.63 -6.17 -21.01
CA ARG A 296 28.09 -5.30 -22.10
C ARG A 296 27.73 -5.85 -23.48
N VAL A 297 27.97 -7.14 -23.73
CA VAL A 297 27.71 -7.77 -25.04
C VAL A 297 26.22 -7.75 -25.40
N ASN A 298 25.35 -7.88 -24.40
CA ASN A 298 23.91 -7.93 -24.59
C ASN A 298 23.22 -6.57 -24.38
N TYR A 299 23.97 -5.50 -24.09
CA TYR A 299 23.43 -4.17 -23.79
C TYR A 299 22.39 -4.16 -22.65
N LEU A 300 22.66 -4.93 -21.59
CA LEU A 300 21.74 -5.15 -20.46
C LEU A 300 22.10 -4.33 -19.21
N ALA A 301 23.11 -3.46 -19.31
CA ALA A 301 23.48 -2.56 -18.23
C ALA A 301 24.02 -1.25 -18.82
N ASN A 302 23.64 -0.13 -18.20
CA ASN A 302 24.15 1.17 -18.57
C ASN A 302 25.61 1.37 -18.14
N ASP A 303 26.19 2.46 -18.64
CA ASP A 303 27.57 2.84 -18.38
C ASP A 303 27.89 3.01 -16.89
N SER A 304 26.96 3.58 -16.11
CA SER A 304 27.18 3.83 -14.68
C SER A 304 27.30 2.51 -13.90
N THR A 305 26.35 1.60 -14.12
CA THR A 305 26.29 0.25 -13.55
C THR A 305 27.54 -0.55 -13.91
N LEU A 306 27.95 -0.52 -15.18
CA LEU A 306 29.16 -1.20 -15.65
C LEU A 306 30.42 -0.61 -15.02
N ARG A 307 30.53 0.72 -14.91
CA ARG A 307 31.70 1.37 -14.30
C ARG A 307 31.85 1.00 -12.84
N SER A 308 30.77 1.00 -12.05
CA SER A 308 30.81 0.59 -10.65
C SER A 308 31.27 -0.86 -10.49
N ALA A 309 30.76 -1.77 -11.32
CA ALA A 309 31.20 -3.17 -11.31
C ALA A 309 32.67 -3.34 -11.71
N ILE A 310 33.11 -2.66 -12.78
CA ILE A 310 34.51 -2.67 -13.24
C ILE A 310 35.45 -2.09 -12.17
N ASP A 311 35.02 -1.06 -11.46
CA ASP A 311 35.81 -0.42 -10.41
C ASP A 311 36.06 -1.37 -9.24
N VAL A 312 35.04 -2.12 -8.82
CA VAL A 312 35.22 -3.18 -7.81
C VAL A 312 36.13 -4.29 -8.34
N LEU A 313 35.90 -4.77 -9.56
CA LEU A 313 36.72 -5.81 -10.20
C LEU A 313 38.21 -5.41 -10.21
N HIS A 314 38.52 -4.22 -10.72
CA HIS A 314 39.89 -3.74 -10.83
C HIS A 314 40.56 -3.52 -9.48
N THR A 315 39.81 -3.00 -8.49
CA THR A 315 40.33 -2.80 -7.13
C THR A 315 40.68 -4.14 -6.51
N GLU A 316 39.80 -5.13 -6.61
CA GLU A 316 40.00 -6.44 -5.99
C GLU A 316 41.05 -7.30 -6.73
N ALA A 317 41.20 -7.10 -8.03
CA ALA A 317 42.26 -7.70 -8.84
C ALA A 317 43.64 -7.01 -8.68
N GLY A 318 43.74 -5.90 -7.94
CA GLY A 318 44.99 -5.15 -7.76
C GLY A 318 45.48 -4.41 -9.01
N LEU A 319 44.55 -4.00 -9.88
CA LEU A 319 44.82 -3.26 -11.11
C LEU A 319 44.69 -1.73 -10.94
N LYS A 320 44.26 -1.28 -9.76
CA LYS A 320 44.21 0.12 -9.32
C LYS A 320 45.05 0.32 -8.07
#